data_AF-A0AAU3EXS7-F1
#
_entry.id   AF-A0AAU3EXS7-F1
#
_cell.length_a   1.000
_cell.length_b   1.000
_cell.length_c   1.000
_cell.angle_alpha   90.00
_cell.angle_beta   90.00
_cell.angle_gamma   90.00
#
_symmetry.space_group_name_H-M   'P 1'
#
loop_
_entity.id
_entity.type
_entity.pdbx_description
1 polymer ?
#
loop_
_entity_poly.entity_id
_entity_poly.type
_entity_poly.pdbx_seq_one_letter_code
_entity_poly.pdbx_strand_id
1 'polypeptide(L)' 'MNTGAHPHAPAPRANIALARDCDECRGWGSVVNDGRYQLCPFCQDLST' A
#
# COMPACT_ATOMS: atom_id res chain seq x y z
N MET A 1 -10.69 12.64 -28.42
CA MET A 1 -10.03 13.43 -27.35
C MET A 1 -9.77 12.47 -26.21
N ASN A 2 -8.61 11.80 -26.18
CA ASN A 2 -8.30 10.81 -25.14
C ASN A 2 -7.25 11.40 -24.20
N THR A 3 -7.71 12.20 -23.24
CA THR A 3 -6.91 12.73 -22.13
C THR A 3 -7.15 11.86 -20.91
N GLY A 4 -6.17 11.02 -20.55
CA GLY A 4 -6.24 10.18 -19.36
C GLY A 4 -5.07 9.21 -19.17
N ALA A 5 -3.92 9.45 -19.81
CA ALA A 5 -2.71 8.72 -19.47
C ALA A 5 -2.10 9.36 -18.22
N HIS A 6 -2.68 9.09 -17.04
CA HIS A 6 -1.91 9.20 -15.82
C HIS A 6 -0.74 8.24 -15.97
N PRO A 7 0.52 8.64 -15.72
CA PRO A 7 1.61 7.67 -15.61
C PRO A 7 1.20 6.71 -14.50
N HIS A 8 0.64 5.56 -14.88
CA HIS A 8 0.16 4.54 -13.98
C HIS A 8 1.39 3.81 -13.48
N ALA A 9 2.22 4.51 -12.70
CA ALA A 9 3.01 3.80 -11.71
C ALA A 9 1.96 3.03 -10.89
N PRO A 10 1.96 1.69 -10.93
CA PRO A 10 0.97 0.93 -10.19
C PRO A 10 1.07 1.41 -8.74
N ALA A 11 -0.05 1.91 -8.21
CA ALA A 11 -0.11 2.28 -6.81
C ALA A 11 0.44 1.10 -6.00
N PRO A 12 1.33 1.33 -5.01
CA PRO A 12 1.91 0.26 -4.24
C PRO A 12 0.80 -0.67 -3.74
N ARG A 13 0.76 -1.90 -4.24
CA ARG A 13 -0.34 -2.82 -3.93
C ARG A 13 -0.07 -3.45 -2.58
N ALA A 14 -0.93 -3.15 -1.62
CA ALA A 14 -0.90 -3.81 -0.34
C ALA A 14 -1.22 -5.29 -0.52
N ASN A 15 -0.31 -6.15 -0.05
CA ASN A 15 -0.51 -7.57 0.12
C ASN A 15 -1.39 -7.81 1.36
N ILE A 16 -2.68 -8.03 1.12
CA ILE A 16 -3.67 -8.30 2.17
C ILE A 16 -3.36 -9.59 2.94
N ALA A 17 -2.71 -10.57 2.30
CA ALA A 17 -2.34 -11.81 2.97
C ALA A 17 -1.32 -11.58 4.08
N LEU A 18 -0.35 -10.69 3.86
CA LEU A 18 0.61 -10.28 4.90
C LEU A 18 -0.02 -9.35 5.94
N ALA A 19 -0.98 -8.53 5.52
CA ALA A 19 -1.63 -7.58 6.42
C ALA A 19 -2.57 -8.22 7.42
N ARG A 20 -3.16 -9.38 7.09
CA ARG A 20 -4.25 -10.03 7.85
C ARG A 20 -3.95 -10.17 9.34
N ASP A 21 -2.69 -10.46 9.67
CA ASP A 21 -2.22 -10.72 11.04
C ASP A 21 -1.33 -9.57 11.58
N CYS A 22 -1.33 -8.41 10.92
CA CYS A 22 -0.53 -7.25 11.29
C CYS A 22 -1.33 -6.24 12.13
N ASP A 23 -0.93 -6.05 13.38
CA ASP A 23 -1.55 -5.11 14.33
C ASP A 23 -1.37 -3.64 13.90
N GLU A 24 -0.18 -3.28 13.42
CA GLU A 24 0.20 -1.91 13.02
C GLU A 24 -0.74 -1.32 11.96
N CYS A 25 -1.06 -2.11 10.93
CA CYS A 25 -1.99 -1.70 9.88
C CYS A 25 -3.41 -2.22 10.09
N ARG A 26 -3.67 -2.99 11.14
CA ARG A 26 -4.98 -3.57 11.48
C ARG A 26 -5.63 -4.34 10.31
N GLY A 27 -4.85 -5.08 9.52
CA GLY A 27 -5.39 -5.81 8.37
C GLY A 27 -5.42 -5.06 7.04
N TRP A 28 -5.09 -3.75 7.02
CA TRP A 28 -5.24 -2.93 5.80
C TRP A 28 -4.05 -3.03 4.85
N GLY A 29 -2.86 -3.40 5.36
CA GLY A 29 -1.62 -3.44 4.58
C GLY A 29 -1.15 -2.06 4.13
N SER A 30 -1.78 -1.00 4.60
CA SER A 30 -1.37 0.37 4.39
C SER A 30 -1.65 1.17 5.64
N VAL A 31 -0.90 2.25 5.81
CA VAL A 31 -1.07 3.23 6.88
C VAL A 31 -1.08 4.62 6.27
N VAL A 32 -1.76 5.54 6.95
CA VAL A 32 -1.67 6.96 6.61
C VAL A 32 -0.63 7.58 7.53
N ASN A 33 0.46 8.03 6.95
CA ASN A 33 1.54 8.70 7.68
C ASN A 33 1.65 10.14 7.16
N ASP A 34 1.50 11.12 8.05
CA ASP A 34 1.51 12.54 7.71
C ASP A 34 0.54 12.90 6.55
N GLY A 35 -0.66 12.30 6.57
CA GLY A 35 -1.66 12.50 5.52
C GLY A 35 -1.35 11.82 4.18
N ARG A 36 -0.26 11.07 4.09
CA ARG A 36 0.13 10.31 2.89
C ARG A 36 -0.14 8.82 3.09
N TYR A 37 -0.80 8.21 2.11
CA TYR A 37 -0.93 6.76 2.05
C TYR A 37 0.44 6.12 1.78
N GLN A 38 0.85 5.24 2.67
CA GLN A 38 2.06 4.44 2.55
C GLN A 38 1.73 2.98 2.81
N LEU A 39 2.48 2.07 2.19
CA LEU A 39 2.44 0.66 2.58
C LEU A 39 2.91 0.52 4.02
N CYS A 40 2.29 -0.39 4.78
CA CYS A 40 2.71 -0.62 6.15
C CYS A 40 4.12 -1.24 6.15
N PRO A 41 5.14 -0.57 6.70
CA PRO A 41 6.52 -1.07 6.64
C PRO A 41 6.71 -2.37 7.43
N PHE A 42 5.79 -2.71 8.33
CA PHE A 42 5.90 -3.90 9.17
C PHE A 42 5.44 -5.18 8.48
N CYS A 43 4.48 -5.10 7.56
CA CYS A 43 3.94 -6.28 6.87
C CYS A 43 4.07 -6.24 5.34
N GLN A 44 4.40 -5.09 4.75
CA GLN A 44 4.49 -4.94 3.29
C GLN A 44 5.91 -4.87 2.75
N ASP A 45 6.92 -4.87 3.63
CA ASP A 45 8.34 -4.89 3.25
C ASP A 45 8.77 -6.29 2.80
N LEU A 46 8.02 -6.88 1.85
CA LEU A 46 8.38 -8.13 1.19
C LEU A 46 8.95 -7.80 -0.19
N SER A 47 9.95 -6.93 -0.25
CA SER A 47 10.77 -6.73 -1.44
C SER A 47 11.99 -7.64 -1.33
N THR A 48 11.81 -8.93 -1.60
CA THR A 48 12.88 -9.81 -2.09
C THR A 48 12.62 -10.10 -3.56
#